data_AF-A0A6B2VAJ4-F1
#
_entry.id   AF-A0A6B2VAJ4-F1
#
_cell.length_a   1.000
_cell.length_b   1.000
_cell.length_c   1.000
_cell.angle_alpha   90.00
_cell.angle_beta   90.00
_cell.angle_gamma   90.00
#
_symmetry.space_group_name_H-M   'P 1'
#
loop_
_entity.id
_entity.type
_entity.pdbx_description
1 polymer ?
#
loop_
_entity_poly.entity_id
_entity_poly.type
_entity_poly.pdbx_seq_one_letter_code
_entity_poly.pdbx_strand_id
1 'polypeptide(L)'
;MDAVLTRMRSLAATLPERDGIAVFNRVYLTVTEAVGHRLTAGRFTDPHAAATLDVRFAGRYLAAVDAADRGRRPPACWRPLFQLRRHPGVRPLQFALAGVNAHIGHDLALAVVDASLALGCEPEDLESDFDRVGDLLAALEERVREELMPGPDLLQIADPLTHLLSAWSLERARDAAWSSARALWALRRLPDVAEEFAQRLDAAVGFAGRMMLTPLPH
;
A
#
# COMPACT_ATOMS: atom_id res chain seq x y z
N MET A 1 7.22 -15.10 -4.98
CA MET A 1 5.77 -14.98 -4.76
C MET A 1 5.31 -15.83 -3.59
N ASP A 2 5.49 -17.16 -3.63
CA ASP A 2 4.94 -18.08 -2.63
C ASP A 2 5.30 -17.76 -1.19
N ALA A 3 6.56 -17.38 -0.93
CA ALA A 3 7.00 -16.97 0.42
C ALA A 3 6.24 -15.74 0.95
N VAL A 4 5.91 -14.78 0.08
CA VAL A 4 5.12 -13.59 0.43
C VAL A 4 3.71 -14.00 0.81
N LEU A 5 3.04 -14.79 -0.04
CA LEU A 5 1.68 -15.28 0.21
C LEU A 5 1.61 -16.10 1.50
N THR A 6 2.56 -17.00 1.72
CA THR A 6 2.64 -17.78 2.97
C THR A 6 2.78 -16.87 4.19
N ARG A 7 3.63 -15.84 4.13
CA ARG A 7 3.79 -14.89 5.25
C ARG A 7 2.50 -14.10 5.51
N MET A 8 1.85 -13.61 4.46
CA MET A 8 0.60 -12.85 4.58
C MET A 8 -0.57 -13.71 5.10
N ARG A 9 -0.67 -14.97 4.67
CA ARG A 9 -1.64 -15.94 5.22
C ARG A 9 -1.37 -16.25 6.69
N SER A 10 -0.11 -16.35 7.08
CA SER A 10 0.27 -16.50 8.49
C SER A 10 -0.13 -15.28 9.34
N LEU A 11 0.03 -14.06 8.82
CA LEU A 11 -0.46 -12.85 9.49
C LEU A 11 -2.00 -12.87 9.63
N ALA A 12 -2.72 -13.24 8.57
CA ALA A 12 -4.17 -13.35 8.60
C ALA A 12 -4.68 -14.37 9.63
N ALA A 13 -3.95 -15.48 9.83
CA ALA A 13 -4.32 -16.53 10.78
C ALA A 13 -3.99 -16.18 12.25
N THR A 14 -3.08 -15.23 12.50
CA THR A 14 -2.56 -14.96 13.85
C THR A 14 -3.08 -13.65 14.45
N LEU A 15 -3.40 -12.66 13.62
CA LEU A 15 -3.87 -11.36 14.09
C LEU A 15 -5.39 -11.38 14.35
N PRO A 16 -5.86 -10.69 15.43
CA PRO A 16 -7.30 -10.54 15.66
C PRO A 16 -8.00 -9.88 14.47
N GLU A 17 -9.24 -10.29 14.17
CA GLU A 17 -9.96 -9.85 12.98
C GLU A 17 -10.10 -8.33 12.85
N ARG A 18 -10.30 -7.65 13.99
CA ARG A 18 -10.46 -6.18 14.10
C ARG A 18 -9.14 -5.43 14.23
N ASP A 19 -8.00 -6.11 14.29
CA ASP A 19 -6.70 -5.46 14.31
C ASP A 19 -6.47 -4.76 12.95
N GLY A 20 -6.08 -3.49 12.96
CA GLY A 20 -5.92 -2.69 11.75
C GLY A 20 -4.90 -3.25 10.76
N ILE A 21 -3.87 -3.94 11.24
CA ILE A 21 -2.93 -4.65 10.37
C ILE A 21 -3.60 -5.89 9.76
N ALA A 22 -4.45 -6.60 10.50
CA ALA A 22 -5.21 -7.72 9.94
C ALA A 22 -6.18 -7.25 8.85
N VAL A 23 -6.84 -6.11 9.07
CA VAL A 23 -7.74 -5.49 8.08
C VAL A 23 -7.00 -5.17 6.79
N PHE A 24 -5.90 -4.42 6.86
CA PHE A 24 -5.10 -4.11 5.67
C PHE A 24 -4.51 -5.38 5.03
N ASN A 25 -3.98 -6.32 5.83
CA ASN A 25 -3.38 -7.55 5.31
C ASN A 25 -4.38 -8.39 4.50
N ARG A 26 -5.66 -8.48 4.91
CA ARG A 26 -6.68 -9.19 4.14
C ARG A 26 -6.93 -8.54 2.79
N VAL A 27 -7.07 -7.21 2.79
CA VAL A 27 -7.26 -6.40 1.58
C VAL A 27 -6.08 -6.63 0.62
N TYR A 28 -4.84 -6.50 1.12
CA TYR A 28 -3.66 -6.67 0.30
C TYR A 28 -3.43 -8.13 -0.14
N LEU A 29 -3.71 -9.13 0.70
CA LEU A 29 -3.58 -10.55 0.35
C LEU A 29 -4.44 -10.90 -0.87
N THR A 30 -5.67 -10.40 -0.93
CA THR A 30 -6.55 -10.60 -2.10
C THR A 30 -5.91 -10.07 -3.39
N VAL A 31 -5.23 -8.91 -3.33
CA VAL A 31 -4.52 -8.34 -4.49
C VAL A 31 -3.33 -9.21 -4.86
N THR A 32 -2.48 -9.56 -3.89
CA THR A 32 -1.27 -10.36 -4.15
C THR A 32 -1.62 -11.75 -4.70
N GLU A 33 -2.72 -12.37 -4.24
CA GLU A 33 -3.22 -13.62 -4.81
C GLU A 33 -3.70 -13.44 -6.27
N ALA A 34 -4.41 -12.35 -6.56
CA ALA A 34 -4.83 -12.03 -7.93
C ALA A 34 -3.64 -11.76 -8.88
N VAL A 35 -2.60 -11.07 -8.40
CA VAL A 35 -1.34 -10.90 -9.13
C VAL A 35 -0.68 -12.26 -9.38
N GLY A 36 -0.55 -13.09 -8.36
CA GLY A 36 -0.01 -14.45 -8.46
C GLY A 36 -0.74 -15.29 -9.52
N HIS A 37 -2.07 -15.27 -9.52
CA HIS A 37 -2.86 -15.95 -10.55
C HIS A 37 -2.59 -15.40 -11.95
N ARG A 38 -2.56 -14.07 -12.14
CA ARG A 38 -2.25 -13.46 -13.44
C ARG A 38 -0.84 -13.78 -13.94
N LEU A 39 0.14 -13.87 -13.04
CA LEU A 39 1.51 -14.33 -13.36
C LEU A 39 1.49 -15.77 -13.88
N THR A 40 0.83 -16.70 -13.17
CA THR A 40 0.72 -18.10 -13.61
C THR A 40 -0.05 -18.26 -14.92
N ALA A 41 -1.01 -17.38 -15.20
CA ALA A 41 -1.80 -17.37 -16.41
C ALA A 41 -1.13 -16.66 -17.61
N GLY A 42 0.14 -16.23 -17.49
CA GLY A 42 0.87 -15.57 -18.58
C GLY A 42 0.26 -14.23 -18.99
N ARG A 43 -0.40 -13.52 -18.07
CA ARG A 43 -1.08 -12.24 -18.34
C ARG A 43 -0.18 -11.02 -18.16
N PHE A 44 1.13 -11.20 -17.97
CA PHE A 44 2.14 -10.15 -17.88
C PHE A 44 3.06 -10.23 -19.10
N THR A 45 3.46 -9.06 -19.63
CA THR A 45 4.37 -8.99 -20.79
C THR A 45 5.74 -9.55 -20.42
N ASP A 46 6.23 -9.17 -19.23
CA ASP A 46 7.42 -9.75 -18.61
C ASP A 46 7.05 -10.30 -17.22
N PRO A 47 6.76 -11.60 -17.10
CA PRO A 47 6.44 -12.22 -15.82
C PRO A 47 7.57 -12.13 -14.78
N HIS A 48 8.83 -12.01 -15.21
CA HIS A 48 9.95 -11.90 -14.28
C HIS A 48 10.04 -10.50 -13.68
N ALA A 49 9.88 -9.46 -14.50
CA ALA A 49 9.82 -8.08 -14.04
C ALA A 49 8.63 -7.85 -13.11
N ALA A 50 7.43 -8.28 -13.52
CA ALA A 50 6.22 -8.18 -12.73
C ALA A 50 6.34 -8.91 -11.38
N ALA A 51 6.88 -10.14 -11.37
CA ALA A 51 7.10 -10.87 -10.12
C ALA A 51 8.14 -10.21 -9.22
N THR A 52 9.17 -9.60 -9.80
CA THR A 52 10.21 -8.88 -9.05
C THR A 52 9.63 -7.64 -8.38
N LEU A 53 8.87 -6.82 -9.12
CA LEU A 53 8.19 -5.65 -8.58
C LEU A 53 7.22 -6.05 -7.45
N ASP A 54 6.36 -7.04 -7.68
CA ASP A 54 5.35 -7.44 -6.69
C ASP A 54 6.00 -8.00 -5.40
N VAL A 55 7.05 -8.81 -5.51
CA VAL A 55 7.79 -9.31 -4.33
C VAL A 55 8.48 -8.18 -3.57
N ARG A 56 9.09 -7.21 -4.28
CA ARG A 56 9.73 -6.04 -3.64
C ARG A 56 8.69 -5.16 -2.96
N PHE A 57 7.55 -4.97 -3.59
CA PHE A 57 6.46 -4.17 -3.07
C PHE A 57 5.89 -4.80 -1.79
N ALA A 58 5.49 -6.07 -1.84
CA ALA A 58 5.02 -6.80 -0.65
C ALA A 58 6.06 -6.89 0.46
N GLY A 59 7.33 -7.05 0.07
CA GLY A 59 8.47 -7.09 0.99
C GLY A 59 8.59 -5.83 1.86
N ARG A 60 8.23 -4.65 1.35
CA ARG A 60 8.25 -3.41 2.13
C ARG A 60 7.21 -3.39 3.24
N TYR A 61 5.97 -3.77 2.93
CA TYR A 61 4.92 -3.91 3.93
C TYR A 61 5.33 -4.93 5.00
N LEU A 62 5.79 -6.12 4.58
CA LEU A 62 6.20 -7.18 5.52
C LEU A 62 7.40 -6.76 6.37
N ALA A 63 8.35 -6.00 5.82
CA ALA A 63 9.46 -5.43 6.59
C ALA A 63 8.98 -4.41 7.63
N ALA A 64 7.95 -3.62 7.34
CA ALA A 64 7.34 -2.71 8.32
C ALA A 64 6.67 -3.48 9.47
N VAL A 65 5.96 -4.59 9.17
CA VAL A 65 5.39 -5.50 10.17
C VAL A 65 6.48 -6.11 11.04
N ASP A 66 7.52 -6.69 10.43
CA ASP A 66 8.63 -7.31 11.15
C ASP A 66 9.44 -6.29 11.98
N ALA A 67 9.52 -5.03 11.54
CA ALA A 67 10.13 -3.96 12.33
C ALA A 67 9.29 -3.69 13.61
N ALA A 68 7.98 -3.52 13.46
CA ALA A 68 7.09 -3.27 14.58
C ALA A 68 7.05 -4.45 15.58
N ASP A 69 6.97 -5.69 15.09
CA ASP A 69 6.95 -6.90 15.92
C ASP A 69 8.23 -7.07 16.75
N ARG A 70 9.36 -6.59 16.23
CA ARG A 70 10.66 -6.59 16.94
C ARG A 70 10.89 -5.35 17.81
N GLY A 71 9.87 -4.52 18.02
CA GLY A 71 9.98 -3.27 18.77
C GLY A 71 10.86 -2.20 18.11
N ARG A 72 11.21 -2.37 16.83
CA ARG A 72 11.94 -1.37 16.04
C ARG A 72 10.96 -0.36 15.46
N ARG A 73 11.47 0.80 15.06
CA ARG A 73 10.65 1.88 14.50
C ARG A 73 10.37 1.61 13.02
N PRO A 74 9.12 1.33 12.59
CA PRO A 74 8.79 1.19 11.18
C PRO A 74 8.91 2.54 10.44
N PRO A 75 8.82 2.56 9.09
CA PRO A 75 8.71 3.80 8.31
C PRO A 75 7.60 4.71 8.83
N ALA A 76 7.78 6.02 8.72
CA ALA A 76 6.84 7.02 9.24
C ALA A 76 5.44 6.90 8.63
N CYS A 77 5.33 6.46 7.37
CA CYS A 77 4.09 6.19 6.66
C CYS A 77 3.23 5.11 7.33
N TRP A 78 3.87 4.08 7.90
CA TRP A 78 3.22 2.95 8.54
C TRP A 78 2.94 3.14 10.03
N ARG A 79 3.70 4.01 10.72
CA ARG A 79 3.57 4.23 12.17
C ARG A 79 2.14 4.51 12.64
N PRO A 80 1.33 5.36 11.98
CA PRO A 80 -0.01 5.68 12.44
C PRO A 80 -0.90 4.43 12.54
N LEU A 81 -0.83 3.57 11.53
CA LEU A 81 -1.61 2.32 11.50
C LEU A 81 -1.18 1.40 12.64
N PHE A 82 0.13 1.19 12.85
CA PHE A 82 0.62 0.37 13.96
C PHE A 82 0.24 0.93 15.34
N GLN A 83 0.24 2.26 15.50
CA GLN A 83 -0.12 2.91 16.76
C GLN A 83 -1.61 2.78 17.09
N LEU A 84 -2.47 2.89 16.08
CA LEU A 84 -3.93 2.90 16.24
C LEU A 84 -4.60 1.56 15.92
N ARG A 85 -3.83 0.52 15.56
CA ARG A 85 -4.33 -0.80 15.08
C ARG A 85 -5.37 -1.50 15.98
N ARG A 86 -5.54 -1.09 17.23
CA ARG A 86 -6.55 -1.66 18.16
C ARG A 86 -7.47 -0.61 18.77
N HIS A 87 -7.44 0.62 18.26
CA HIS A 87 -8.21 1.72 18.82
C HIS A 87 -9.71 1.52 18.55
N PRO A 88 -10.58 1.55 19.58
CA PRO A 88 -12.00 1.19 19.43
C PRO A 88 -12.79 2.20 18.57
N GLY A 89 -12.36 3.46 18.54
CA GLY A 89 -12.96 4.52 17.71
C GLY A 89 -12.47 4.57 16.26
N VAL A 90 -11.58 3.68 15.84
CA VAL A 90 -11.11 3.64 14.44
C VAL A 90 -11.79 2.47 13.72
N ARG A 91 -12.44 2.78 12.60
CA ARG A 91 -13.25 1.81 11.85
C ARG A 91 -12.38 0.99 10.87
N PRO A 92 -12.80 -0.23 10.50
CA PRO A 92 -12.06 -1.06 9.55
C PRO A 92 -11.68 -0.34 8.24
N LEU A 93 -12.59 0.46 7.70
CA LEU A 93 -12.33 1.24 6.49
C LEU A 93 -11.14 2.20 6.65
N GLN A 94 -11.02 2.89 7.79
CA GLN A 94 -9.90 3.79 8.05
C GLN A 94 -8.57 3.03 8.11
N PHE A 95 -8.56 1.81 8.66
CA PHE A 95 -7.37 0.97 8.67
C PHE A 95 -6.97 0.52 7.26
N ALA A 96 -7.94 0.10 6.43
CA ALA A 96 -7.69 -0.27 5.05
C ALA A 96 -7.11 0.92 4.26
N LEU A 97 -7.76 2.08 4.32
CA LEU A 97 -7.31 3.29 3.63
C LEU A 97 -5.93 3.76 4.11
N ALA A 98 -5.67 3.76 5.41
CA ALA A 98 -4.36 4.15 5.94
C ALA A 98 -3.24 3.21 5.49
N GLY A 99 -3.52 1.90 5.41
CA GLY A 99 -2.58 0.91 4.90
C GLY A 99 -2.33 1.09 3.39
N VAL A 100 -3.38 1.29 2.58
CA VAL A 100 -3.23 1.56 1.15
C VAL A 100 -2.48 2.88 0.92
N ASN A 101 -2.75 3.92 1.70
CA ASN A 101 -2.03 5.18 1.66
C ASN A 101 -0.52 4.99 1.94
N ALA A 102 -0.16 4.25 2.99
CA ALA A 102 1.25 3.98 3.29
C ALA A 102 1.92 3.16 2.18
N HIS A 103 1.23 2.13 1.72
CA HIS A 103 1.78 1.20 0.73
C HIS A 103 1.94 1.85 -0.63
N ILE A 104 0.91 2.49 -1.17
CA ILE A 104 0.95 3.15 -2.48
C ILE A 104 1.78 4.42 -2.42
N GLY A 105 1.53 5.27 -1.42
CA GLY A 105 2.14 6.61 -1.35
C GLY A 105 3.64 6.59 -1.08
N HIS A 106 4.19 5.51 -0.53
CA HIS A 106 5.60 5.41 -0.18
C HIS A 106 6.26 4.12 -0.67
N ASP A 107 5.71 2.96 -0.33
CA ASP A 107 6.40 1.70 -0.62
C ASP A 107 6.50 1.41 -2.12
N LEU A 108 5.47 1.76 -2.89
CA LEU A 108 5.42 1.48 -4.32
C LEU A 108 6.53 2.22 -5.09
N ALA A 109 6.75 3.50 -4.77
CA ALA A 109 7.78 4.30 -5.43
C ALA A 109 9.18 3.70 -5.22
N LEU A 110 9.46 3.27 -4.00
CA LEU A 110 10.73 2.63 -3.66
C LEU A 110 10.84 1.20 -4.22
N ALA A 111 9.72 0.49 -4.34
CA ALA A 111 9.68 -0.85 -4.93
C ALA A 111 10.02 -0.82 -6.42
N VAL A 112 9.53 0.19 -7.15
CA VAL A 112 9.91 0.42 -8.56
C VAL A 112 11.41 0.64 -8.68
N VAL A 113 11.99 1.55 -7.88
CA VAL A 113 13.44 1.82 -7.90
C VAL A 113 14.26 0.57 -7.60
N ASP A 114 13.91 -0.19 -6.56
CA ASP A 114 14.62 -1.42 -6.21
C ASP A 114 14.47 -2.51 -7.27
N ALA A 115 13.31 -2.60 -7.92
CA ALA A 115 13.07 -3.54 -9.01
C ALA A 115 13.90 -3.17 -10.24
N SER A 116 13.91 -1.90 -10.65
CA SER A 116 14.74 -1.38 -11.75
C SER A 116 16.23 -1.66 -11.50
N LEU A 117 16.72 -1.41 -10.28
CA LEU A 117 18.10 -1.76 -9.90
C LEU A 117 18.38 -3.26 -9.98
N ALA A 118 17.45 -4.10 -9.50
CA ALA A 118 17.62 -5.55 -9.49
C ALA A 118 17.58 -6.17 -10.89
N LEU A 119 16.80 -5.59 -11.80
CA LEU A 119 16.64 -6.05 -13.19
C LEU A 119 17.66 -5.41 -14.14
N GLY A 120 18.33 -4.33 -13.73
CA GLY A 120 19.25 -3.58 -14.57
C GLY A 120 18.54 -2.81 -15.69
N CYS A 121 17.30 -2.37 -15.46
CA CYS A 121 16.47 -1.63 -16.41
C CYS A 121 16.14 -0.22 -15.89
N GLU A 122 15.57 0.63 -16.75
CA GLU A 122 15.05 1.93 -16.32
C GLU A 122 13.60 1.76 -15.80
N PRO A 123 13.10 2.66 -14.93
CA PRO A 123 11.72 2.59 -14.43
C PRO A 123 10.68 2.50 -15.53
N GLU A 124 10.87 3.21 -16.64
CA GLU A 124 9.98 3.21 -17.81
C GLU A 124 9.75 1.80 -18.37
N ASP A 125 10.74 0.90 -18.26
CA ASP A 125 10.59 -0.50 -18.68
C ASP A 125 9.59 -1.27 -17.80
N LEU A 126 9.29 -0.78 -16.59
CA LEU A 126 8.33 -1.35 -15.64
C LEU A 126 6.95 -0.67 -15.66
N GLU A 127 6.74 0.36 -16.49
CA GLU A 127 5.51 1.18 -16.49
C GLU A 127 4.26 0.32 -16.77
N SER A 128 4.32 -0.61 -17.73
CA SER A 128 3.16 -1.48 -18.03
C SER A 128 2.80 -2.40 -16.87
N ASP A 129 3.79 -2.88 -16.11
CA ASP A 129 3.55 -3.74 -14.95
C ASP A 129 3.04 -2.94 -13.76
N PHE A 130 3.59 -1.73 -13.56
CA PHE A 130 3.07 -0.74 -12.61
C PHE A 130 1.59 -0.44 -12.88
N ASP A 131 1.23 -0.26 -14.15
CA ASP A 131 -0.15 0.02 -14.55
C ASP A 131 -1.10 -1.12 -14.20
N ARG A 132 -0.71 -2.36 -14.54
CA ARG A 132 -1.51 -3.56 -14.25
C ARG A 132 -1.69 -3.83 -12.77
N VAL A 133 -0.63 -3.61 -11.97
CA VAL A 133 -0.71 -3.75 -10.50
C VAL A 133 -1.71 -2.75 -9.95
N GLY A 134 -1.69 -1.53 -10.46
CA GLY A 134 -2.62 -0.54 -9.97
C GLY A 134 -4.05 -0.70 -10.47
N ASP A 135 -4.30 -1.33 -11.63
CA ASP A 135 -5.66 -1.71 -12.03
C ASP A 135 -6.28 -2.73 -11.06
N LEU A 136 -5.46 -3.66 -10.54
CA LEU A 136 -5.87 -4.60 -9.51
C LEU A 136 -6.18 -3.89 -8.19
N LEU A 137 -5.38 -2.90 -7.82
CA LEU A 137 -5.61 -2.09 -6.64
C LEU A 137 -6.88 -1.24 -6.77
N ALA A 138 -7.19 -0.73 -7.97
CA ALA A 138 -8.42 0.04 -8.23
C ALA A 138 -9.67 -0.83 -8.09
N ALA A 139 -9.64 -2.04 -8.64
CA ALA A 139 -10.73 -3.00 -8.47
C ALA A 139 -10.97 -3.37 -7.00
N LEU A 140 -9.92 -3.36 -6.18
CA LEU A 140 -10.02 -3.60 -4.75
C LEU A 140 -10.54 -2.38 -3.99
N GLU A 141 -10.14 -1.16 -4.36
CA GLU A 141 -10.71 0.06 -3.79
C GLU A 141 -12.23 0.07 -3.96
N GLU A 142 -12.71 -0.24 -5.17
CA GLU A 142 -14.14 -0.33 -5.46
C GLU A 142 -14.81 -1.38 -4.56
N ARG A 143 -14.20 -2.55 -4.42
CA ARG A 143 -14.75 -3.61 -3.58
C ARG A 143 -14.74 -3.27 -2.08
N VAL A 144 -13.69 -2.60 -1.60
CA VAL A 144 -13.62 -2.09 -0.22
C VAL A 144 -14.71 -1.04 0.01
N ARG A 145 -14.97 -0.18 -0.99
CA ARG A 145 -16.06 0.80 -0.95
C ARG A 145 -17.42 0.12 -0.92
N GLU A 146 -17.65 -0.90 -1.75
CA GLU A 146 -18.89 -1.68 -1.79
C GLU A 146 -19.14 -2.48 -0.51
N GLU A 147 -18.13 -3.20 0.00
CA GLU A 147 -18.25 -4.06 1.20
C GLU A 147 -18.43 -3.24 2.49
N LEU A 148 -17.91 -1.99 2.53
CA LEU A 148 -17.99 -1.12 3.71
C LEU A 148 -19.07 -0.04 3.60
N MET A 149 -19.78 0.06 2.47
CA MET A 149 -20.97 0.90 2.28
C MET A 149 -22.15 0.13 1.67
N PRO A 150 -22.69 -0.93 2.33
CA PRO A 150 -23.83 -1.66 1.81
C PRO A 150 -25.13 -0.87 2.06
N GLY A 151 -25.47 0.10 1.20
CA GLY A 151 -26.78 0.76 1.26
C GLY A 151 -26.90 2.08 0.50
N PRO A 152 -28.13 2.55 0.21
CA PRO A 152 -28.41 3.75 -0.60
C PRO A 152 -28.11 5.09 0.12
N ASP A 153 -27.26 5.10 1.16
CA ASP A 153 -26.88 6.30 1.91
C ASP A 153 -25.70 7.07 1.28
N LEU A 154 -25.62 7.08 -0.05
CA LEU A 154 -24.73 7.97 -0.82
C LEU A 154 -25.06 9.47 -0.60
N LEU A 155 -26.18 9.79 0.07
CA LEU A 155 -26.71 11.15 0.21
C LEU A 155 -26.35 11.87 1.52
N GLN A 156 -25.74 11.20 2.50
CA GLN A 156 -25.14 11.94 3.62
C GLN A 156 -23.70 12.30 3.28
N ILE A 157 -23.55 13.35 2.46
CA ILE A 157 -22.27 14.03 2.24
C ILE A 157 -21.59 14.33 3.59
N ALA A 158 -22.35 14.53 4.67
CA ALA A 158 -21.85 14.83 6.01
C ALA A 158 -21.20 13.65 6.80
N ASP A 159 -21.24 12.40 6.34
CA ASP A 159 -20.54 11.31 7.06
C ASP A 159 -19.01 11.44 6.87
N PRO A 160 -18.21 11.48 7.95
CA PRO A 160 -16.76 11.64 7.86
C PRO A 160 -16.07 10.56 7.02
N LEU A 161 -16.62 9.34 6.92
CA LEU A 161 -16.03 8.29 6.07
C LEU A 161 -16.32 8.52 4.59
N THR A 162 -17.55 8.93 4.24
CA THR A 162 -17.91 9.32 2.86
C THR A 162 -17.01 10.46 2.38
N HIS A 163 -16.80 11.48 3.23
CA HIS A 163 -15.84 12.54 2.94
C HIS A 163 -14.41 12.03 2.76
N LEU A 164 -13.93 11.17 3.66
CA LEU A 164 -12.59 10.59 3.57
C LEU A 164 -12.37 9.80 2.28
N LEU A 165 -13.34 8.97 1.90
CA LEU A 165 -13.33 8.21 0.64
C LEU A 165 -13.34 9.12 -0.57
N SER A 166 -14.12 10.21 -0.54
CA SER A 166 -14.16 11.15 -1.66
C SER A 166 -12.88 11.97 -1.80
N ALA A 167 -12.19 12.24 -0.69
CA ALA A 167 -10.98 13.06 -0.67
C ALA A 167 -9.71 12.25 -1.05
N TRP A 168 -9.74 10.93 -0.92
CA TRP A 168 -8.62 10.05 -1.25
C TRP A 168 -8.87 9.35 -2.59
N SER A 169 -7.87 9.37 -3.47
CA SER A 169 -7.96 8.77 -4.81
C SER A 169 -6.74 7.88 -5.04
N LEU A 170 -6.97 6.59 -5.27
CA LEU A 170 -5.90 5.66 -5.58
C LEU A 170 -5.17 6.05 -6.87
N GLU A 171 -5.90 6.47 -7.90
CA GLU A 171 -5.33 6.94 -9.17
C GLU A 171 -4.32 8.06 -8.91
N ARG A 172 -4.72 9.11 -8.19
CA ARG A 172 -3.81 10.21 -7.84
C ARG A 172 -2.63 9.76 -6.97
N ALA A 173 -2.86 8.82 -6.05
CA ALA A 173 -1.79 8.26 -5.23
C ALA A 173 -0.78 7.46 -6.07
N ARG A 174 -1.25 6.72 -7.08
CA ARG A 174 -0.39 5.99 -8.03
C ARG A 174 0.40 6.95 -8.90
N ASP A 175 -0.22 7.97 -9.48
CA ASP A 175 0.48 8.97 -10.30
C ASP A 175 1.59 9.66 -9.51
N ALA A 176 1.31 9.99 -8.24
CA ALA A 176 2.30 10.53 -7.32
C ALA A 176 3.42 9.52 -7.00
N ALA A 177 3.09 8.23 -6.84
CA ALA A 177 4.07 7.18 -6.63
C ALA A 177 4.99 7.00 -7.85
N TRP A 178 4.44 7.03 -9.07
CA TRP A 178 5.20 6.96 -10.32
C TRP A 178 6.14 8.16 -10.47
N SER A 179 5.63 9.36 -10.23
CA SER A 179 6.41 10.60 -10.24
C SER A 179 7.55 10.54 -9.22
N SER A 180 7.28 10.02 -8.02
CA SER A 180 8.27 9.84 -6.96
C SER A 180 9.32 8.80 -7.31
N ALA A 181 8.94 7.69 -7.94
CA ALA A 181 9.86 6.66 -8.42
C ALA A 181 10.84 7.23 -9.45
N ARG A 182 10.33 7.97 -10.43
CA ARG A 182 11.16 8.66 -11.43
C ARG A 182 12.10 9.68 -10.81
N ALA A 183 11.62 10.47 -9.84
CA ALA A 183 12.45 11.43 -9.12
C ALA A 183 13.57 10.74 -8.34
N LEU A 184 13.25 9.71 -7.56
CA LEU A 184 14.23 8.90 -6.82
C LEU A 184 15.25 8.25 -7.76
N TRP A 185 14.79 7.72 -8.90
CA TRP A 185 15.65 7.13 -9.90
C TRP A 185 16.61 8.16 -10.51
N ALA A 186 16.15 9.37 -10.85
CA ALA A 186 17.02 10.44 -11.33
C ALA A 186 18.06 10.85 -10.28
N LEU A 187 17.66 10.85 -9.00
CA LEU A 187 18.51 11.18 -7.86
C LEU A 187 19.45 10.04 -7.42
N ARG A 188 19.38 8.84 -8.03
CA ARG A 188 20.13 7.65 -7.58
C ARG A 188 21.65 7.81 -7.48
N ARG A 189 22.22 8.77 -8.23
CA ARG A 189 23.67 9.10 -8.20
C ARG A 189 24.04 10.12 -7.11
N LEU A 190 23.07 10.58 -6.34
CA LEU A 190 23.19 11.55 -5.24
C LEU A 190 22.51 10.93 -4.00
N PRO A 191 23.15 9.96 -3.33
CA PRO A 191 22.51 9.12 -2.31
C PRO A 191 21.91 9.93 -1.16
N ASP A 192 22.61 10.96 -0.68
CA ASP A 192 22.12 11.81 0.40
C ASP A 192 20.82 12.55 0.03
N VAL A 193 20.73 13.01 -1.22
CA VAL A 193 19.55 13.74 -1.73
C VAL A 193 18.38 12.77 -1.98
N ALA A 194 18.66 11.58 -2.51
CA ALA A 194 17.66 10.53 -2.69
C ALA A 194 17.10 10.06 -1.34
N GLU A 195 17.96 9.91 -0.33
CA GLU A 195 17.54 9.58 1.03
C GLU A 195 16.68 10.69 1.65
N GLU A 196 17.10 11.95 1.55
CA GLU A 196 16.31 13.08 2.05
C GLU A 196 14.93 13.17 1.37
N PHE A 197 14.86 12.93 0.06
CA PHE A 197 13.59 12.86 -0.67
C PHE A 197 12.71 11.72 -0.15
N ALA A 198 13.26 10.51 0.00
CA ALA A 198 12.52 9.35 0.50
C ALA A 198 12.00 9.60 1.94
N GLN A 199 12.81 10.19 2.81
CA GLN A 199 12.41 10.55 4.18
C GLN A 199 11.28 11.59 4.22
N ARG A 200 11.32 12.59 3.32
CA ARG A 200 10.24 13.58 3.19
C ARG A 200 8.95 12.95 2.69
N LEU A 201 9.04 12.07 1.69
CA LEU A 201 7.91 11.30 1.18
C LEU A 201 7.29 10.45 2.31
N ASP A 202 8.12 9.70 3.03
CA ASP A 202 7.73 8.87 4.18
C ASP A 202 6.97 9.69 5.24
N ALA A 203 7.51 10.86 5.61
CA ALA A 203 6.90 11.75 6.59
C ALA A 203 5.57 12.34 6.12
N ALA A 204 5.48 12.76 4.85
CA ALA A 204 4.27 13.34 4.26
C ALA A 204 3.13 12.31 4.19
N VAL A 205 3.42 11.11 3.69
CA VAL A 205 2.45 10.00 3.62
C VAL A 205 2.01 9.59 5.02
N GLY A 206 2.94 9.57 5.99
CA GLY A 206 2.62 9.31 7.40
C GLY A 206 1.78 10.40 8.05
N PHE A 207 1.91 11.65 7.63
CA PHE A 207 1.03 12.73 8.08
C PHE A 207 -0.41 12.52 7.57
N ALA A 208 -0.58 12.22 6.28
CA ALA A 208 -1.90 11.90 5.73
C ALA A 208 -2.54 10.69 6.43
N GLY A 209 -1.75 9.63 6.68
CA GLY A 209 -2.21 8.43 7.40
C GLY A 209 -2.70 8.72 8.82
N ARG A 210 -2.10 9.69 9.53
CA ARG A 210 -2.62 10.13 10.85
C ARG A 210 -4.01 10.75 10.75
N MET A 211 -4.26 11.56 9.72
CA MET A 211 -5.57 12.19 9.53
C MET A 211 -6.64 11.14 9.18
N MET A 212 -6.30 10.16 8.33
CA MET A 212 -7.21 9.05 7.97
C MET A 212 -7.66 8.22 9.18
N LEU A 213 -6.80 8.09 10.18
CA LEU A 213 -7.07 7.29 11.38
C LEU A 213 -7.64 8.10 12.54
N THR A 214 -8.15 9.32 12.29
CA THR A 214 -8.84 10.12 13.31
C THR A 214 -10.02 9.32 13.88
N PRO A 215 -10.04 9.00 15.18
CA PRO A 215 -11.14 8.24 15.77
C PRO A 215 -12.47 8.99 15.61
N LEU A 216 -13.50 8.27 15.18
CA LEU A 216 -14.84 8.83 15.04
C LEU A 216 -15.68 8.49 16.28
N PRO A 217 -16.51 9.43 16.76
CA PRO A 217 -17.46 9.13 17.83
C PRO A 217 -18.44 8.03 17.40
N HIS A 218 -18.89 7.25 18.39
CA HIS A 218 -19.89 6.20 18.21
C HIS A 218 -21.27 6.80 17.94
#